data_AF-A0A965BAW9-F1
#
_entry.id   AF-A0A965BAW9-F1
#
_cell.length_a   1.000
_cell.length_b   1.000
_cell.length_c   1.000
_cell.angle_alpha   90.00
_cell.angle_beta   90.00
_cell.angle_gamma   90.00
#
_symmetry.space_group_name_H-M   'P 1'
#
loop_
_entity.id
_entity.type
_entity.pdbx_description
1 polymer ?
#
loop_
_entity_poly.entity_id
_entity_poly.type
_entity_poly.pdbx_seq_one_letter_code
_entity_poly.pdbx_strand_id
1 'polypeptide(L)'
;MTPRGIEVVEIGQTATYARTVTEADVDLFAELSGDDHPQHVDEAYSRGTRFGERIAHGALLVAYMSASSTRWVRRWLTGRTSQSTVSWSIMLRPDLDLWATDDAGETHLQRIYAMRLVFRETLAFPRWIPDLYRGYGYPVFNFYSPMVYLVGHLLTITGVSVWNAFRVIGLGSMASGAIGTYYFVRVSYQRQNGTSTPFAAVVGSLMYVLAPYPFVINIYLRGNLPEALSLGLVPWFLLAVDQCFIAARRATIRTVLIAAVTGATIVLTHQLSGLLALGAAIVWIVGRVAASPSSARLGFARVALGGLVSGGLLASTGIPSILELPAVHYENATMPVAQLLEKLVDVSGGPPRPIVLHGPAVPVLPGAVDWAWMYRYPWGIAPTFAPMKPASTHMVIAVITLVSLTGIGISGPLRRRRNDESAVVIALPVLGPALLLTVTWFCTTTWSDALWVNLPTLRLVQFPWRLYGPFSLGVALGVAMVLEGASRFGPLAKWASWVAALVAVLLLGVASLGSPPIPFRDNVSHRVDANTILRSEFDHDWWIGGAATGLGDFTPVDVGLKVSDTLHPSGNQVFDRQYPPGSWVGSTALV
;
A
#
# COMPACT_ATOMS: atom_id res chain seq x y z
N MET A 1 -5.26 -35.78 15.71
CA MET A 1 -4.13 -34.82 15.69
C MET A 1 -3.28 -35.16 14.49
N THR A 2 -3.00 -34.23 13.59
CA THR A 2 -1.98 -34.44 12.55
C THR A 2 -0.63 -34.64 13.23
N PRO A 3 0.17 -35.66 12.87
CA PRO A 3 1.48 -35.87 13.47
C PRO A 3 2.35 -34.61 13.28
N ARG A 4 3.04 -34.19 14.34
CA ARG A 4 3.95 -33.05 14.35
C ARG A 4 5.31 -33.54 14.87
N GLY A 5 6.39 -33.28 14.14
CA GLY A 5 7.76 -33.63 14.57
C GLY A 5 8.37 -34.79 13.78
N ILE A 6 9.36 -35.47 14.37
CA ILE A 6 10.17 -36.50 13.69
C ILE A 6 9.36 -37.67 13.11
N GLU A 7 8.15 -37.86 13.61
CA GLU A 7 7.21 -38.91 13.22
C GLU A 7 6.67 -38.77 11.79
N VAL A 8 6.87 -37.60 11.15
CA VAL A 8 6.51 -37.37 9.74
C VAL A 8 7.66 -37.63 8.76
N VAL A 9 8.83 -38.04 9.25
CA VAL A 9 10.05 -38.26 8.46
C VAL A 9 10.07 -39.71 7.97
N GLU A 10 10.18 -39.90 6.65
CA GLU A 10 10.30 -41.22 6.05
C GLU A 10 11.78 -41.62 5.91
N ILE A 11 12.08 -42.88 6.23
CA ILE A 11 13.43 -43.44 6.08
C ILE A 11 13.80 -43.41 4.58
N GLY A 12 14.99 -42.89 4.27
CA GLY A 12 15.52 -42.77 2.90
C GLY A 12 15.45 -41.36 2.31
N GLN A 13 14.86 -40.39 3.00
CA GLN A 13 14.85 -38.99 2.57
C GLN A 13 16.24 -38.34 2.70
N THR A 14 16.61 -37.51 1.71
CA THR A 14 17.89 -36.81 1.66
C THR A 14 17.70 -35.30 1.43
N ALA A 15 18.67 -34.50 1.89
CA ALA A 15 18.79 -33.09 1.55
C ALA A 15 20.26 -32.78 1.26
N THR A 16 20.50 -31.83 0.36
CA THR A 16 21.84 -31.44 -0.07
C THR A 16 21.98 -29.93 0.01
N TYR A 17 23.12 -29.49 0.55
CA TYR A 17 23.53 -28.10 0.59
C TYR A 17 24.95 -28.02 0.04
N ALA A 18 25.14 -27.15 -0.95
CA ALA A 18 26.42 -26.88 -1.55
C ALA A 18 26.69 -25.38 -1.49
N ARG A 19 27.93 -25.01 -1.16
CA ARG A 19 28.42 -23.63 -1.14
C ARG A 19 29.91 -23.65 -1.43
N THR A 20 30.36 -22.70 -2.24
CA THR A 20 31.78 -22.40 -2.42
C THR A 20 32.26 -21.57 -1.22
N VAL A 21 33.33 -22.01 -0.56
CA VAL A 21 33.95 -21.26 0.53
C VAL A 21 34.93 -20.25 -0.07
N THR A 22 34.77 -18.99 0.29
CA THR A 22 35.62 -17.87 -0.15
C THR A 22 36.48 -17.37 1.01
N GLU A 23 37.51 -16.57 0.71
CA GLU A 23 38.35 -15.94 1.74
C GLU A 23 37.53 -15.06 2.68
N ALA A 24 36.55 -14.32 2.15
CA ALA A 24 35.63 -13.52 2.95
C ALA A 24 34.82 -14.36 3.96
N ASP A 25 34.51 -15.62 3.64
CA ASP A 25 33.83 -16.52 4.58
C ASP A 25 34.76 -16.93 5.73
N VAL A 26 36.06 -17.09 5.45
CA VAL A 26 37.08 -17.44 6.45
C VAL A 26 37.36 -16.25 7.36
N ASP A 27 37.52 -15.05 6.80
CA ASP A 27 37.79 -13.83 7.54
C ASP A 27 36.60 -13.47 8.46
N LEU A 28 35.38 -13.53 7.93
CA LEU A 28 34.17 -13.26 8.71
C LEU A 28 33.91 -14.31 9.79
N PHE A 29 34.30 -15.57 9.54
CA PHE A 29 34.21 -16.62 10.56
C PHE A 29 35.27 -16.44 11.66
N ALA A 30 36.49 -16.03 11.33
CA ALA A 30 37.52 -15.69 12.31
C ALA A 30 37.06 -14.53 13.20
N GLU A 31 36.51 -13.46 12.62
CA GLU A 31 35.97 -12.31 13.36
C GLU A 31 34.81 -12.73 14.29
N LEU A 32 33.88 -13.56 13.79
CA LEU A 32 32.72 -13.99 14.56
C LEU A 32 33.08 -14.96 15.69
N SER A 33 33.98 -15.91 15.43
CA SER A 33 34.34 -16.98 16.37
C SER A 33 35.47 -16.59 17.33
N GLY A 34 36.26 -15.59 16.98
CA GLY A 34 37.51 -15.26 17.64
C GLY A 34 38.66 -16.25 17.36
N ASP A 35 38.47 -17.21 16.44
CA ASP A 35 39.51 -18.12 15.99
C ASP A 35 40.29 -17.49 14.83
N ASP A 36 41.25 -16.64 15.16
CA ASP A 36 42.11 -15.89 14.24
C ASP A 36 43.48 -16.54 14.04
N HIS A 37 43.58 -17.85 14.26
CA HIS A 37 44.87 -18.56 14.15
C HIS A 37 45.54 -18.25 12.78
N PRO A 38 46.85 -17.93 12.73
CA PRO A 38 47.52 -17.47 11.50
C PRO A 38 47.36 -18.37 10.28
N GLN A 39 47.15 -19.67 10.48
CA GLN A 39 46.84 -20.64 9.42
C GLN A 39 45.55 -20.32 8.61
N HIS A 40 44.65 -19.51 9.17
CA HIS A 40 43.38 -19.10 8.55
C HIS A 40 43.44 -17.69 7.94
N VAL A 41 44.23 -16.79 8.53
CA VAL A 41 44.17 -15.34 8.23
C VAL A 41 45.48 -14.75 7.69
N ASP A 42 46.61 -15.45 7.82
CA ASP A 42 47.93 -14.97 7.40
C ASP A 42 48.52 -15.87 6.29
N GLU A 43 48.64 -15.31 5.08
CA GLU A 43 49.19 -16.00 3.92
C GLU A 43 50.70 -16.27 4.07
N ALA A 44 51.46 -15.33 4.63
CA ALA A 44 52.90 -15.46 4.81
C ALA A 44 53.24 -16.58 5.81
N TYR A 45 52.47 -16.66 6.90
CA TYR A 45 52.55 -17.77 7.84
C TYR A 45 52.19 -19.11 7.17
N SER A 46 51.09 -19.15 6.42
CA SER A 46 50.56 -20.36 5.80
C SER A 46 51.49 -20.97 4.76
N ARG A 47 52.27 -20.15 4.02
CA ARG A 47 53.33 -20.63 3.10
C ARG A 47 54.40 -21.45 3.80
N GLY A 48 54.65 -21.20 5.08
CA GLY A 48 55.62 -21.93 5.90
C GLY A 48 55.09 -23.24 6.48
N THR A 49 53.81 -23.56 6.29
CA THR A 49 53.20 -24.78 6.83
C THR A 49 53.05 -25.86 5.77
N ARG A 50 52.72 -27.08 6.19
CA ARG A 50 52.51 -28.23 5.28
C ARG A 50 51.40 -28.01 4.24
N PHE A 51 50.55 -27.01 4.44
CA PHE A 51 49.42 -26.71 3.57
C PHE A 51 49.80 -25.71 2.47
N GLY A 52 50.80 -24.85 2.70
CA GLY A 52 51.29 -23.87 1.72
C GLY A 52 50.36 -22.69 1.44
N GLU A 53 49.10 -22.77 1.85
CA GLU A 53 48.05 -21.77 1.66
C GLU A 53 47.13 -21.69 2.90
N ARG A 54 46.34 -20.62 2.96
CA ARG A 54 45.32 -20.46 4.01
C ARG A 54 44.27 -21.56 3.84
N ILE A 55 43.85 -22.16 4.95
CA ILE A 55 42.77 -23.17 4.94
C ILE A 55 41.57 -22.64 5.72
N ALA A 56 40.36 -23.08 5.41
CA ALA A 56 39.17 -22.69 6.16
C ALA A 56 39.09 -23.39 7.53
N HIS A 57 38.38 -22.78 8.49
CA HIS A 57 38.14 -23.36 9.81
C HIS A 57 37.38 -24.69 9.72
N GLY A 58 37.82 -25.70 10.47
CA GLY A 58 37.06 -26.95 10.57
C GLY A 58 35.66 -26.74 11.15
N ALA A 59 35.51 -25.78 12.07
CA ALA A 59 34.22 -25.41 12.66
C ALA A 59 33.23 -24.81 11.64
N LEU A 60 33.72 -24.26 10.52
CA LEU A 60 32.88 -23.78 9.43
C LEU A 60 32.07 -24.92 8.79
N LEU A 61 32.61 -26.14 8.75
CA LEU A 61 31.88 -27.33 8.29
C LEU A 61 30.68 -27.63 9.20
N VAL A 62 30.84 -27.48 10.51
CA VAL A 62 29.75 -27.69 11.49
C VAL A 62 28.65 -26.66 11.29
N ALA A 63 29.01 -25.41 11.02
CA ALA A 63 28.04 -24.35 10.67
C ALA A 63 27.24 -24.72 9.41
N TYR A 64 27.89 -25.27 8.38
CA TYR A 64 27.21 -25.74 7.17
C TYR A 64 26.38 -27.01 7.36
N MET A 65 26.80 -27.92 8.23
CA MET A 65 25.97 -29.07 8.64
C MET A 65 24.70 -28.61 9.36
N SER A 66 24.82 -27.62 10.26
CA SER A 66 23.67 -26.99 10.94
C SER A 66 22.72 -26.31 9.95
N ALA A 67 23.27 -25.58 8.96
CA ALA A 67 22.48 -24.99 7.88
C ALA A 67 21.75 -26.05 7.04
N SER A 68 22.41 -27.16 6.73
CA SER A 68 21.82 -28.31 6.01
C SER A 68 20.68 -28.95 6.80
N SER A 69 20.88 -29.16 8.11
CA SER A 69 19.86 -29.68 9.03
C SER A 69 18.65 -28.74 9.09
N THR A 70 18.87 -27.43 9.19
CA THR A 70 17.80 -26.42 9.18
C THR A 70 17.01 -26.44 7.87
N ARG A 71 17.67 -26.57 6.72
CA ARG A 71 17.00 -26.67 5.41
C ARG A 71 16.18 -27.94 5.28
N TRP A 72 16.69 -29.06 5.81
CA TRP A 72 15.96 -30.32 5.86
C TRP A 72 14.71 -30.21 6.75
N VAL A 73 14.87 -29.69 7.98
CA VAL A 73 13.77 -29.38 8.91
C VAL A 73 12.73 -28.49 8.23
N ARG A 74 13.15 -27.41 7.56
CA ARG A 74 12.22 -26.52 6.84
C ARG A 74 11.48 -27.26 5.74
N ARG A 75 12.18 -27.92 4.81
CA ARG A 75 11.55 -28.60 3.67
C ARG A 75 10.44 -29.56 4.08
N TRP A 76 10.62 -30.27 5.20
CA TRP A 76 9.73 -31.38 5.57
C TRP A 76 8.78 -31.07 6.73
N LEU A 77 9.17 -30.24 7.70
CA LEU A 77 8.27 -29.79 8.77
C LEU A 77 7.42 -28.58 8.37
N THR A 78 7.96 -27.65 7.57
CA THR A 78 7.20 -26.46 7.10
C THR A 78 6.38 -26.74 5.84
N GLY A 79 6.77 -27.73 5.03
CA GLY A 79 5.98 -28.21 3.88
C GLY A 79 4.60 -28.77 4.26
N ARG A 80 4.39 -29.16 5.53
CA ARG A 80 3.09 -29.61 6.06
C ARG A 80 2.47 -28.69 7.11
N THR A 81 3.20 -27.71 7.65
CA THR A 81 2.67 -26.76 8.66
C THR A 81 2.29 -25.39 8.09
N SER A 82 2.61 -25.07 6.83
CA SER A 82 2.36 -23.72 6.28
C SER A 82 1.08 -23.53 5.46
N GLN A 83 0.30 -24.58 5.17
CA GLN A 83 -0.91 -24.41 4.32
C GLN A 83 -2.23 -24.19 5.08
N SER A 84 -2.30 -24.37 6.40
CA SER A 84 -3.61 -24.47 7.07
C SER A 84 -3.92 -23.44 8.14
N THR A 85 -3.08 -22.42 8.36
CA THR A 85 -3.53 -21.26 9.16
C THR A 85 -3.82 -20.12 8.22
N VAL A 86 -5.09 -19.99 7.82
CA VAL A 86 -5.67 -18.75 7.32
C VAL A 86 -5.50 -17.71 8.44
N SER A 87 -4.30 -17.13 8.54
CA SER A 87 -4.06 -16.02 9.44
C SER A 87 -4.83 -14.85 8.84
N TRP A 88 -5.95 -14.48 9.49
CA TRP A 88 -6.91 -13.51 8.97
C TRP A 88 -6.27 -12.15 8.64
N SER A 89 -5.16 -11.83 9.31
CA SER A 89 -4.26 -10.78 8.85
C SER A 89 -2.99 -11.42 8.30
N ILE A 90 -2.79 -11.36 7.00
CA ILE A 90 -1.56 -11.89 6.39
C ILE A 90 -0.34 -11.00 6.69
N MET A 91 -0.49 -9.81 7.28
CA MET A 91 0.66 -9.17 7.93
C MET A 91 1.24 -9.97 9.10
N LEU A 92 0.48 -10.92 9.66
CA LEU A 92 0.95 -11.89 10.64
C LEU A 92 1.40 -13.21 9.99
N ARG A 93 1.40 -13.31 8.66
CA ARG A 93 1.95 -14.49 7.98
C ARG A 93 3.46 -14.53 8.20
N PRO A 94 3.99 -15.63 8.78
CA PRO A 94 5.43 -15.78 8.96
C PRO A 94 6.15 -15.88 7.59
N ASP A 95 5.44 -16.26 6.54
CA ASP A 95 5.91 -16.49 5.18
C ASP A 95 5.78 -15.28 4.24
N LEU A 96 5.32 -14.11 4.73
CA LEU A 96 5.28 -12.88 3.94
C LEU A 96 6.68 -12.30 3.74
N ASP A 97 7.21 -12.41 2.52
CA ASP A 97 8.44 -11.77 2.06
C ASP A 97 8.15 -10.35 1.56
N LEU A 98 8.51 -9.34 2.38
CA LEU A 98 8.33 -7.94 2.02
C LEU A 98 9.33 -7.44 0.96
N TRP A 99 10.47 -8.12 0.78
CA TRP A 99 11.45 -7.76 -0.24
C TRP A 99 11.01 -8.17 -1.64
N ALA A 100 10.18 -9.21 -1.75
CA ALA A 100 9.65 -9.70 -3.01
C ALA A 100 8.34 -9.00 -3.44
N THR A 101 7.95 -7.92 -2.77
CA THR A 101 6.78 -7.14 -3.18
C THR A 101 7.08 -6.30 -4.42
N ASP A 102 6.07 -6.15 -5.27
CA ASP A 102 6.14 -5.71 -6.65
C ASP A 102 6.54 -4.23 -6.83
N ASP A 103 6.16 -3.38 -5.88
CA ASP A 103 6.11 -1.92 -6.10
C ASP A 103 6.93 -1.11 -5.09
N ALA A 104 7.05 -1.51 -3.80
CA ALA A 104 7.72 -0.62 -2.83
C ALA A 104 8.12 -1.20 -1.46
N GLY A 105 7.88 -2.47 -1.14
CA GLY A 105 8.10 -2.98 0.22
C GLY A 105 9.54 -2.81 0.69
N GLU A 106 10.51 -3.19 -0.15
CA GLU A 106 11.94 -2.96 0.07
C GLU A 106 12.24 -1.47 0.33
N THR A 107 11.80 -0.61 -0.58
CA THR A 107 12.00 0.84 -0.52
C THR A 107 11.44 1.45 0.77
N HIS A 108 10.25 1.04 1.21
CA HIS A 108 9.67 1.57 2.44
C HIS A 108 10.37 1.06 3.69
N LEU A 109 10.81 -0.20 3.73
CA LEU A 109 11.63 -0.73 4.83
C LEU A 109 12.92 0.09 4.98
N GLN A 110 13.62 0.34 3.88
CA GLN A 110 14.84 1.16 3.86
C GLN A 110 14.57 2.59 4.29
N ARG A 111 13.49 3.23 3.82
CA ARG A 111 13.14 4.61 4.21
C ARG A 111 12.76 4.73 5.69
N ILE A 112 12.11 3.72 6.30
CA ILE A 112 11.92 3.70 7.76
C ILE A 112 13.27 3.65 8.49
N TYR A 113 14.22 2.86 7.99
CA TYR A 113 15.57 2.79 8.57
C TYR A 113 16.37 4.08 8.35
N ALA A 114 16.31 4.68 7.16
CA ALA A 114 16.95 5.94 6.83
C ALA A 114 16.44 7.09 7.72
N MET A 115 15.12 7.17 7.94
CA MET A 115 14.53 8.11 8.90
C MET A 115 15.11 7.92 10.31
N ARG A 116 15.29 6.67 10.74
CA ARG A 116 15.89 6.34 12.04
C ARG A 116 17.36 6.73 12.14
N LEU A 117 18.14 6.60 11.08
CA LEU A 117 19.55 7.01 11.06
C LEU A 117 19.68 8.51 11.29
N VAL A 118 18.98 9.33 10.49
CA VAL A 118 19.14 10.78 10.56
C VAL A 118 18.62 11.36 11.89
N PHE A 119 17.54 10.80 12.45
CA PHE A 119 17.04 11.22 13.77
C PHE A 119 17.93 10.80 14.94
N ARG A 120 18.90 9.90 14.75
CA ARG A 120 19.92 9.61 15.78
C ARG A 120 20.98 10.71 15.85
N GLU A 121 21.20 11.40 14.75
CA GLU A 121 22.29 12.38 14.59
C GLU A 121 21.78 13.81 14.75
N THR A 122 20.50 14.05 14.44
CA THR A 122 19.87 15.36 14.51
C THR A 122 18.49 15.30 15.16
N LEU A 123 18.09 16.39 15.82
CA LEU A 123 16.72 16.58 16.32
C LEU A 123 15.79 17.24 15.28
N ALA A 124 16.30 17.53 14.08
CA ALA A 124 15.54 18.19 13.02
C ALA A 124 14.85 17.17 12.11
N PHE A 125 13.72 17.56 11.52
CA PHE A 125 13.05 16.71 10.53
C PHE A 125 13.97 16.53 9.30
N PRO A 126 14.31 15.29 8.91
CA PRO A 126 15.25 15.05 7.82
C PRO A 126 14.58 15.35 6.48
N ARG A 127 15.04 16.40 5.79
CA ARG A 127 14.53 16.75 4.46
C ARG A 127 15.29 16.02 3.37
N TRP A 128 16.62 16.09 3.44
CA TRP A 128 17.57 15.46 2.53
C TRP A 128 18.24 14.27 3.23
N ILE A 129 18.27 13.12 2.57
CA ILE A 129 18.95 11.93 3.07
C ILE A 129 20.22 11.74 2.24
N PRO A 130 21.43 11.98 2.79
CA PRO A 130 22.67 11.91 2.02
C PRO A 130 22.95 10.51 1.46
N ASP A 131 22.63 9.45 2.20
CA ASP A 131 22.94 8.06 1.83
C ASP A 131 22.15 7.53 0.62
N LEU A 132 21.03 8.17 0.28
CA LEU A 132 20.18 7.70 -0.80
C LEU A 132 20.67 8.22 -2.15
N TYR A 133 20.33 7.48 -3.20
CA TYR A 133 20.71 7.82 -4.57
C TYR A 133 22.23 7.87 -4.72
N ARG A 134 22.91 6.77 -4.37
CA ARG A 134 24.37 6.59 -4.48
C ARG A 134 25.20 7.66 -3.77
N GLY A 135 24.69 8.23 -2.68
CA GLY A 135 25.38 9.28 -1.94
C GLY A 135 25.18 10.70 -2.46
N TYR A 136 24.42 10.90 -3.55
CA TYR A 136 24.11 12.23 -4.08
C TYR A 136 23.09 13.01 -3.23
N GLY A 137 22.40 12.31 -2.33
CA GLY A 137 21.34 12.88 -1.53
C GLY A 137 19.98 12.84 -2.22
N TYR A 138 18.95 12.45 -1.47
CA TYR A 138 17.58 12.38 -1.98
C TYR A 138 16.58 13.03 -1.02
N PRO A 139 15.80 14.05 -1.46
CA PRO A 139 14.86 14.78 -0.61
C PRO A 139 13.50 14.08 -0.43
N VAL A 140 13.50 12.76 -0.32
CA VAL A 140 12.29 11.93 -0.37
C VAL A 140 11.25 12.30 0.69
N PHE A 141 11.67 12.70 1.89
CA PHE A 141 10.73 13.04 2.95
C PHE A 141 10.12 14.43 2.78
N ASN A 142 10.71 15.28 1.95
CA ASN A 142 10.10 16.56 1.58
C ASN A 142 9.02 16.37 0.50
N PHE A 143 9.22 15.42 -0.42
CA PHE A 143 8.36 15.24 -1.59
C PHE A 143 7.43 14.03 -1.53
N TYR A 144 7.69 13.04 -0.68
CA TYR A 144 6.94 11.78 -0.67
C TYR A 144 6.68 11.25 0.76
N SER A 145 5.41 11.30 1.17
CA SER A 145 4.83 10.47 2.24
C SER A 145 5.58 10.44 3.60
N PRO A 146 6.00 11.59 4.17
CA PRO A 146 6.85 11.62 5.36
C PRO A 146 6.25 10.94 6.60
N MET A 147 4.92 10.96 6.76
CA MET A 147 4.26 10.50 7.98
C MET A 147 4.48 9.02 8.25
N VAL A 148 4.49 8.19 7.20
CA VAL A 148 4.62 6.73 7.33
C VAL A 148 5.98 6.36 7.91
N TYR A 149 7.03 7.04 7.44
CA TYR A 149 8.40 6.81 7.88
C TYR A 149 8.65 7.37 9.27
N LEU A 150 8.04 8.53 9.60
CA LEU A 150 8.06 9.08 10.96
C LEU A 150 7.38 8.13 11.95
N VAL A 151 6.19 7.62 11.65
CA VAL A 151 5.50 6.62 12.49
C VAL A 151 6.34 5.34 12.59
N GLY A 152 6.94 4.89 11.49
CA GLY A 152 7.87 3.77 11.48
C GLY A 152 9.04 3.98 12.43
N HIS A 153 9.70 5.13 12.35
CA HIS A 153 10.78 5.52 13.26
C HIS A 153 10.33 5.51 14.73
N LEU A 154 9.19 6.14 15.04
CA LEU A 154 8.62 6.17 16.39
C LEU A 154 8.29 4.78 16.94
N LEU A 155 7.97 3.81 16.09
CA LEU A 155 7.86 2.42 16.52
C LEU A 155 9.25 1.81 16.79
N THR A 156 10.24 2.07 15.93
CA THR A 156 11.57 1.47 16.10
C THR A 156 12.32 1.94 17.35
N ILE A 157 12.06 3.15 17.86
CA ILE A 157 12.67 3.62 19.12
C ILE A 157 12.19 2.81 20.34
N THR A 158 11.06 2.11 20.24
CA THR A 158 10.55 1.23 21.31
C THR A 158 11.23 -0.15 21.33
N GLY A 159 12.15 -0.42 20.39
CA GLY A 159 12.82 -1.71 20.22
C GLY A 159 12.17 -2.63 19.17
N VAL A 160 11.05 -2.21 18.56
CA VAL A 160 10.44 -2.93 17.43
C VAL A 160 11.38 -2.87 16.21
N SER A 161 11.65 -4.00 15.57
CA SER A 161 12.46 -4.00 14.33
C SER A 161 11.75 -3.24 13.21
N VAL A 162 12.51 -2.69 12.26
CA VAL A 162 11.95 -1.99 11.07
C VAL A 162 10.94 -2.87 10.32
N TRP A 163 11.27 -4.16 10.16
CA TRP A 163 10.39 -5.16 9.57
C TRP A 163 9.04 -5.27 10.30
N ASN A 164 9.07 -5.33 11.63
CA ASN A 164 7.85 -5.42 12.43
C ASN A 164 7.11 -4.07 12.49
N ALA A 165 7.81 -2.94 12.44
CA ALA A 165 7.19 -1.63 12.36
C ALA A 165 6.34 -1.50 11.08
N PHE A 166 6.86 -1.95 9.93
CA PHE A 166 6.10 -2.03 8.68
C PHE A 166 4.82 -2.87 8.84
N ARG A 167 4.93 -4.06 9.44
CA ARG A 167 3.78 -4.95 9.70
C ARG A 167 2.75 -4.31 10.63
N VAL A 168 3.19 -3.65 11.70
CA VAL A 168 2.32 -2.95 12.65
C VAL A 168 1.57 -1.81 11.97
N ILE A 169 2.23 -1.00 11.15
CA ILE A 169 1.57 0.08 10.39
C ILE A 169 0.57 -0.51 9.40
N GLY A 170 0.94 -1.60 8.71
CA GLY A 170 0.05 -2.30 7.80
C GLY A 170 -1.22 -2.82 8.47
N LEU A 171 -1.08 -3.49 9.61
CA LEU A 171 -2.20 -3.93 10.44
C LEU A 171 -3.03 -2.74 10.94
N GLY A 172 -2.36 -1.67 11.38
CA GLY A 172 -2.99 -0.43 11.82
C GLY A 172 -3.81 0.22 10.73
N SER A 173 -3.36 0.17 9.47
CA SER A 173 -4.10 0.69 8.32
C SER A 173 -5.41 -0.07 8.09
N MET A 174 -5.38 -1.41 8.13
CA MET A 174 -6.55 -2.28 7.99
C MET A 174 -7.53 -2.03 9.15
N ALA A 175 -7.02 -2.00 10.38
CA ALA A 175 -7.84 -1.73 11.57
C ALA A 175 -8.49 -0.33 11.49
N SER A 176 -7.72 0.69 11.12
CA SER A 176 -8.24 2.04 10.90
C SER A 176 -9.33 2.06 9.83
N GLY A 177 -9.13 1.38 8.71
CA GLY A 177 -10.13 1.28 7.63
C GLY A 177 -11.42 0.61 8.10
N ALA A 178 -11.31 -0.50 8.85
CA ALA A 178 -12.46 -1.20 9.42
C ALA A 178 -13.23 -0.32 10.40
N ILE A 179 -12.54 0.23 11.40
CA ILE A 179 -13.14 1.03 12.47
C ILE A 179 -13.71 2.33 11.90
N GLY A 180 -13.00 2.98 10.99
CA GLY A 180 -13.45 4.19 10.31
C GLY A 180 -14.71 3.95 9.50
N THR A 181 -14.77 2.85 8.73
CA THR A 181 -15.97 2.47 7.97
C THR A 181 -17.14 2.14 8.89
N TYR A 182 -16.89 1.42 9.99
CA TYR A 182 -17.90 1.13 11.01
C TYR A 182 -18.52 2.41 11.55
N TYR A 183 -17.70 3.34 12.04
CA TYR A 183 -18.20 4.60 12.59
C TYR A 183 -18.83 5.49 11.53
N PHE A 184 -18.30 5.48 10.30
CA PHE A 184 -18.91 6.21 9.19
C PHE A 184 -20.35 5.73 8.99
N VAL A 185 -20.57 4.43 8.84
CA VAL A 185 -21.92 3.87 8.65
C VAL A 185 -22.80 4.20 9.85
N ARG A 186 -22.34 3.90 11.08
CA ARG A 186 -23.10 4.14 12.31
C ARG A 186 -23.53 5.58 12.46
N VAL A 187 -22.59 6.53 12.34
CA VAL A 187 -22.84 7.94 12.61
C VAL A 187 -23.59 8.59 11.46
N SER A 188 -23.19 8.35 10.22
CA SER A 188 -23.83 8.99 9.06
C SER A 188 -25.26 8.46 8.85
N TYR A 189 -25.49 7.15 9.03
CA TYR A 189 -26.81 6.55 8.80
C TYR A 189 -27.80 6.79 9.95
N GLN A 190 -27.39 6.59 11.21
CA GLN A 190 -28.25 6.83 12.38
C GLN A 190 -28.83 8.25 12.36
N ARG A 191 -28.09 9.21 11.80
CA ARG A 191 -28.52 10.61 11.74
C ARG A 191 -29.51 10.90 10.64
N GLN A 192 -29.39 10.24 9.51
CA GLN A 192 -30.34 10.42 8.42
C GLN A 192 -31.66 9.72 8.75
N ASN A 193 -31.62 8.62 9.49
CA ASN A 193 -32.75 7.70 9.60
C ASN A 193 -33.21 7.37 11.03
N GLY A 194 -32.59 7.97 12.05
CA GLY A 194 -32.90 7.76 13.47
C GLY A 194 -32.41 6.44 14.07
N THR A 195 -32.17 5.42 13.25
CA THR A 195 -31.67 4.10 13.66
C THR A 195 -30.53 3.64 12.76
N SER A 196 -29.60 2.86 13.32
CA SER A 196 -28.57 2.13 12.57
C SER A 196 -28.34 0.78 13.21
N THR A 197 -28.33 -0.29 12.43
CA THR A 197 -28.02 -1.64 12.92
C THR A 197 -26.50 -1.83 13.03
N PRO A 198 -25.97 -2.37 14.16
CA PRO A 198 -24.55 -2.70 14.27
C PRO A 198 -24.10 -3.65 13.16
N PHE A 199 -25.01 -4.54 12.75
CA PHE A 199 -24.78 -5.53 11.71
C PHE A 199 -24.38 -4.90 10.36
N ALA A 200 -25.14 -3.90 9.87
CA ALA A 200 -24.83 -3.26 8.59
C ALA A 200 -23.46 -2.56 8.61
N ALA A 201 -23.10 -1.92 9.73
CA ALA A 201 -21.80 -1.30 9.91
C ALA A 201 -20.66 -2.32 9.95
N VAL A 202 -20.85 -3.47 10.61
CA VAL A 202 -19.86 -4.57 10.60
C VAL A 202 -19.69 -5.12 9.19
N VAL A 203 -20.79 -5.38 8.47
CA VAL A 203 -20.72 -5.85 7.07
C VAL A 203 -19.97 -4.85 6.20
N GLY A 204 -20.31 -3.55 6.26
CA GLY A 204 -19.58 -2.52 5.50
C GLY A 204 -18.09 -2.48 5.82
N SER A 205 -17.73 -2.64 7.10
CA SER A 205 -16.33 -2.67 7.54
C SER A 205 -15.58 -3.88 6.98
N LEU A 206 -16.20 -5.06 7.02
CA LEU A 206 -15.64 -6.29 6.46
C LEU A 206 -15.53 -6.20 4.94
N MET A 207 -16.54 -5.66 4.26
CA MET A 207 -16.51 -5.39 2.81
C MET A 207 -15.30 -4.52 2.43
N TYR A 208 -15.00 -3.48 3.21
CA TYR A 208 -13.90 -2.58 2.90
C TYR A 208 -12.52 -3.21 3.15
N VAL A 209 -12.35 -3.93 4.27
CA VAL A 209 -11.06 -4.54 4.61
C VAL A 209 -10.75 -5.75 3.74
N LEU A 210 -11.78 -6.54 3.41
CA LEU A 210 -11.68 -7.66 2.49
C LEU A 210 -11.71 -7.20 1.03
N ALA A 211 -11.88 -5.92 0.77
CA ALA A 211 -11.80 -5.43 -0.60
C ALA A 211 -10.37 -5.68 -1.14
N PRO A 212 -10.27 -6.25 -2.34
CA PRO A 212 -9.00 -6.63 -2.95
C PRO A 212 -8.01 -5.47 -3.03
N TYR A 213 -8.43 -4.29 -3.48
CA TYR A 213 -7.49 -3.20 -3.73
C TYR A 213 -6.92 -2.54 -2.45
N PRO A 214 -7.73 -2.02 -1.52
CA PRO A 214 -7.25 -1.11 -0.49
C PRO A 214 -6.16 -1.69 0.41
N PHE A 215 -6.28 -2.96 0.78
CA PHE A 215 -5.36 -3.60 1.72
C PHE A 215 -4.73 -4.86 1.15
N VAL A 216 -5.47 -5.73 0.46
CA VAL A 216 -4.86 -6.98 -0.05
C VAL A 216 -3.80 -6.67 -1.12
N ILE A 217 -4.15 -5.95 -2.17
CA ILE A 217 -3.21 -5.58 -3.23
C ILE A 217 -2.15 -4.61 -2.69
N ASN A 218 -2.57 -3.51 -2.05
CA ASN A 218 -1.61 -2.50 -1.63
C ASN A 218 -0.59 -3.00 -0.61
N ILE A 219 -0.99 -3.82 0.36
CA ILE A 219 -0.05 -4.27 1.38
C ILE A 219 0.79 -5.47 0.92
N TYR A 220 0.25 -6.36 0.08
CA TYR A 220 0.81 -7.71 -0.08
C TYR A 220 1.49 -7.87 -1.40
N LEU A 221 0.85 -7.35 -2.44
CA LEU A 221 1.38 -7.38 -3.78
C LEU A 221 2.34 -6.23 -3.94
N ARG A 222 1.88 -5.02 -3.65
CA ARG A 222 2.65 -3.80 -3.89
C ARG A 222 3.59 -3.45 -2.75
N GLY A 223 3.27 -3.86 -1.52
CA GLY A 223 3.99 -3.38 -0.34
C GLY A 223 3.87 -1.87 -0.13
N ASN A 224 2.92 -1.19 -0.79
CA ASN A 224 2.72 0.25 -0.74
C ASN A 224 2.02 0.65 0.57
N LEU A 225 2.83 0.73 1.62
CA LEU A 225 2.40 1.06 2.97
C LEU A 225 1.80 2.46 3.10
N PRO A 226 2.36 3.52 2.46
CA PRO A 226 1.75 4.84 2.44
C PRO A 226 0.33 4.87 1.90
N GLU A 227 0.09 4.27 0.74
CA GLU A 227 -1.25 4.23 0.13
C GLU A 227 -2.22 3.45 1.03
N ALA A 228 -1.80 2.30 1.58
CA ALA A 228 -2.63 1.51 2.49
C ALA A 228 -3.02 2.28 3.76
N LEU A 229 -2.06 2.95 4.42
CA LEU A 229 -2.35 3.78 5.60
C LEU A 229 -3.28 4.93 5.27
N SER A 230 -3.05 5.60 4.14
CA SER A 230 -3.92 6.67 3.68
C SER A 230 -5.35 6.17 3.42
N LEU A 231 -5.53 5.03 2.76
CA LEU A 231 -6.85 4.43 2.51
C LEU A 231 -7.54 4.02 3.82
N GLY A 232 -6.78 3.52 4.81
CA GLY A 232 -7.28 3.29 6.17
C GLY A 232 -7.80 4.55 6.88
N LEU A 233 -7.34 5.74 6.48
CA LEU A 233 -7.78 7.03 7.02
C LEU A 233 -8.93 7.68 6.25
N VAL A 234 -9.17 7.30 4.98
CA VAL A 234 -10.22 7.90 4.13
C VAL A 234 -11.62 7.83 4.77
N PRO A 235 -12.08 6.70 5.37
CA PRO A 235 -13.40 6.66 6.01
C PRO A 235 -13.55 7.68 7.16
N TRP A 236 -12.48 7.93 7.93
CA TRP A 236 -12.48 8.93 9.00
C TRP A 236 -12.57 10.35 8.45
N PHE A 237 -11.83 10.65 7.38
CA PHE A 237 -11.88 11.94 6.72
C PHE A 237 -13.26 12.20 6.11
N LEU A 238 -13.83 11.24 5.38
CA LEU A 238 -15.18 11.37 4.84
C LEU A 238 -16.22 11.52 5.95
N LEU A 239 -16.08 10.81 7.08
CA LEU A 239 -16.95 11.00 8.23
C LEU A 239 -16.84 12.42 8.73
N ALA A 240 -15.62 12.93 8.97
CA ALA A 240 -15.40 14.29 9.47
C ALA A 240 -15.96 15.37 8.52
N VAL A 241 -15.81 15.17 7.21
CA VAL A 241 -16.44 16.03 6.19
C VAL A 241 -17.96 15.93 6.25
N ASP A 242 -18.53 14.74 6.36
CA ASP A 242 -19.97 14.54 6.54
C ASP A 242 -20.52 15.30 7.76
N GLN A 243 -19.77 15.31 8.86
CA GLN A 243 -20.11 16.03 10.08
C GLN A 243 -20.15 17.56 9.89
N CYS A 244 -19.47 18.12 8.90
CA CYS A 244 -19.51 19.57 8.67
C CYS A 244 -20.90 20.04 8.19
N PHE A 245 -21.68 19.16 7.55
CA PHE A 245 -23.01 19.46 6.99
C PHE A 245 -24.17 19.24 7.99
N ILE A 246 -23.90 19.14 9.29
CA ILE A 246 -24.94 19.06 10.32
C ILE A 246 -25.65 20.42 10.46
N ALA A 247 -26.99 20.41 10.35
CA ALA A 247 -27.85 21.60 10.38
C ALA A 247 -27.88 22.33 11.75
N ALA A 248 -27.56 21.64 12.85
CA ALA A 248 -27.43 22.30 14.15
C ALA A 248 -26.17 23.18 14.22
N ARG A 249 -26.24 24.30 14.96
CA ARG A 249 -25.07 25.05 15.47
C ARG A 249 -24.08 24.18 16.28
N ARG A 250 -24.38 22.88 16.49
CA ARG A 250 -23.60 21.88 17.24
C ARG A 250 -22.46 21.19 16.48
N ALA A 251 -22.23 21.46 15.19
CA ALA A 251 -20.91 21.19 14.63
C ALA A 251 -19.94 22.21 15.25
N THR A 252 -19.31 21.78 16.33
CA THR A 252 -18.32 22.53 17.08
C THR A 252 -17.07 22.70 16.23
N ILE A 253 -16.26 23.71 16.51
CA ILE A 253 -14.89 23.86 15.98
C ILE A 253 -14.13 22.51 15.92
N ARG A 254 -14.41 21.60 16.87
CA ARG A 254 -13.98 20.21 16.88
C ARG A 254 -14.16 19.46 15.54
N THR A 255 -15.31 19.53 14.87
CA THR A 255 -15.52 18.78 13.61
C THR A 255 -14.67 19.34 12.49
N VAL A 256 -14.53 20.66 12.43
CA VAL A 256 -13.66 21.36 11.47
C VAL A 256 -12.21 20.97 11.69
N LEU A 257 -11.76 20.96 12.96
CA LEU A 257 -10.41 20.55 13.33
C LEU A 257 -10.14 19.08 13.02
N ILE A 258 -11.10 18.18 13.29
CA ILE A 258 -10.95 16.76 12.93
C ILE A 258 -10.83 16.60 11.41
N ALA A 259 -11.68 17.27 10.63
CA ALA A 259 -11.59 17.23 9.16
C ALA A 259 -10.26 17.80 8.65
N ALA A 260 -9.78 18.89 9.25
CA ALA A 260 -8.49 19.50 8.91
C ALA A 260 -7.32 18.56 9.23
N VAL A 261 -7.27 18.01 10.44
CA VAL A 261 -6.20 17.12 10.89
C VAL A 261 -6.21 15.83 10.08
N THR A 262 -7.37 15.19 9.89
CA THR A 262 -7.46 13.96 9.08
C THR A 262 -7.09 14.20 7.62
N GLY A 263 -7.51 15.32 7.04
CA GLY A 263 -7.11 15.72 5.69
C GLY A 263 -5.60 15.95 5.56
N ALA A 264 -5.00 16.70 6.49
CA ALA A 264 -3.56 16.92 6.51
C ALA A 264 -2.78 15.62 6.72
N THR A 265 -3.21 14.76 7.65
CA THR A 265 -2.57 13.46 7.91
C THR A 265 -2.61 12.56 6.68
N ILE A 266 -3.73 12.53 5.94
CA ILE A 266 -3.83 11.77 4.68
C ILE A 266 -2.79 12.29 3.67
N VAL A 267 -2.69 13.61 3.48
CA VAL A 267 -1.72 14.20 2.52
C VAL A 267 -0.27 13.92 2.94
N LEU A 268 0.06 14.05 4.23
CA LEU A 268 1.39 13.71 4.78
C LEU A 268 1.69 12.21 4.73
N THR A 269 0.66 11.37 4.68
CA THR A 269 0.77 9.92 4.59
C THR A 269 0.96 9.48 3.15
N HIS A 270 0.16 9.97 2.21
CA HIS A 270 0.29 9.69 0.79
C HIS A 270 -0.45 10.76 -0.01
N GLN A 271 0.31 11.69 -0.60
CA GLN A 271 -0.23 12.89 -1.26
C GLN A 271 -1.23 12.55 -2.38
N LEU A 272 -0.95 11.51 -3.16
CA LEU A 272 -1.82 11.06 -4.25
C LEU A 272 -3.16 10.53 -3.72
N SER A 273 -3.13 9.74 -2.65
CA SER A 273 -4.36 9.29 -1.99
C SER A 273 -5.09 10.43 -1.30
N GLY A 274 -4.39 11.50 -0.90
CA GLY A 274 -4.99 12.77 -0.48
C GLY A 274 -5.84 13.43 -1.56
N LEU A 275 -5.34 13.48 -2.80
CA LEU A 275 -6.13 13.96 -3.95
C LEU A 275 -7.38 13.09 -4.18
N LEU A 276 -7.23 11.77 -4.09
CA LEU A 276 -8.35 10.83 -4.22
C LEU A 276 -9.37 10.96 -3.08
N ALA A 277 -8.91 11.17 -1.86
CA ALA A 277 -9.76 11.41 -0.70
C ALA A 277 -10.55 12.72 -0.84
N LEU A 278 -9.92 13.77 -1.37
CA LEU A 278 -10.59 15.03 -1.69
C LEU A 278 -11.65 14.83 -2.79
N GLY A 279 -11.32 14.10 -3.85
CA GLY A 279 -12.29 13.74 -4.91
C GLY A 279 -13.47 12.96 -4.36
N ALA A 280 -13.22 11.95 -3.52
CA ALA A 280 -14.26 11.19 -2.83
C ALA A 280 -15.11 12.07 -1.91
N ALA A 281 -14.51 13.04 -1.21
CA ALA A 281 -15.22 14.00 -0.38
C ALA A 281 -16.11 14.93 -1.21
N ILE A 282 -15.65 15.40 -2.38
CA ILE A 282 -16.46 16.21 -3.30
C ILE A 282 -17.67 15.41 -3.77
N VAL A 283 -17.47 14.18 -4.24
CA VAL A 283 -18.56 13.30 -4.68
C VAL A 283 -19.55 13.02 -3.54
N TRP A 284 -19.04 12.78 -2.33
CA TRP A 284 -19.87 12.60 -1.14
C TRP A 284 -20.68 13.85 -0.80
N ILE A 285 -20.05 15.04 -0.81
CA ILE A 285 -20.69 16.32 -0.55
C ILE A 285 -21.83 16.58 -1.54
N VAL A 286 -21.68 16.24 -2.82
CA VAL A 286 -22.76 16.35 -3.81
C VAL A 286 -23.98 15.56 -3.37
N GLY A 287 -23.80 14.29 -2.96
CA GLY A 287 -24.88 13.48 -2.40
C GLY A 287 -25.50 14.09 -1.15
N ARG A 288 -24.69 14.68 -0.25
CA ARG A 288 -25.15 15.30 0.99
C ARG A 288 -25.89 16.62 0.80
N VAL A 289 -25.45 17.45 -0.14
CA VAL A 289 -26.12 18.72 -0.48
C VAL A 289 -27.42 18.44 -1.20
N ALA A 290 -27.46 17.46 -2.11
CA ALA A 290 -28.72 16.98 -2.69
C ALA A 290 -29.68 16.50 -1.60
N ALA A 291 -29.15 15.85 -0.55
CA ALA A 291 -29.91 15.36 0.59
C ALA A 291 -30.47 16.43 1.52
N SER A 292 -29.69 17.46 1.79
CA SER A 292 -30.05 18.51 2.74
C SER A 292 -29.54 19.86 2.24
N PRO A 293 -30.23 20.48 1.26
CA PRO A 293 -29.79 21.75 0.69
C PRO A 293 -29.69 22.87 1.73
N SER A 294 -30.50 22.81 2.79
CA SER A 294 -30.54 23.81 3.86
C SER A 294 -29.26 23.87 4.70
N SER A 295 -28.47 22.79 4.78
CA SER A 295 -27.21 22.78 5.52
C SER A 295 -25.99 23.13 4.66
N ALA A 296 -26.17 23.28 3.34
CA ALA A 296 -25.08 23.42 2.37
C ALA A 296 -24.18 24.63 2.67
N ARG A 297 -24.76 25.83 2.84
CA ARG A 297 -23.99 27.07 3.07
C ARG A 297 -23.06 26.96 4.27
N LEU A 298 -23.58 26.45 5.38
CA LEU A 298 -22.80 26.30 6.61
C LEU A 298 -21.78 25.15 6.50
N GLY A 299 -22.15 24.05 5.85
CA GLY A 299 -21.25 22.93 5.57
C GLY A 299 -20.04 23.34 4.73
N PHE A 300 -20.27 24.07 3.64
CA PHE A 300 -19.18 24.59 2.80
C PHE A 300 -18.28 25.56 3.55
N ALA A 301 -18.83 26.48 4.35
CA ALA A 301 -18.03 27.39 5.16
C ALA A 301 -17.11 26.64 6.15
N ARG A 302 -17.62 25.57 6.77
CA ARG A 302 -16.88 24.71 7.69
C ARG A 302 -15.80 23.89 6.99
N VAL A 303 -16.10 23.31 5.83
CA VAL A 303 -15.12 22.57 5.02
C VAL A 303 -14.02 23.52 4.53
N ALA A 304 -14.36 24.72 4.09
CA ALA A 304 -13.39 25.73 3.67
C ALA A 304 -12.46 26.14 4.82
N LEU A 305 -13.01 26.38 6.02
CA LEU A 305 -12.21 26.65 7.22
C LEU A 305 -11.30 25.46 7.56
N GLY A 306 -11.80 24.22 7.46
CA GLY A 306 -11.00 23.02 7.66
C GLY A 306 -9.87 22.90 6.65
N GLY A 307 -10.12 23.26 5.38
CA GLY A 307 -9.11 23.34 4.33
C GLY A 307 -8.01 24.36 4.64
N LEU A 308 -8.35 25.54 5.15
CA LEU A 308 -7.37 26.54 5.58
C LEU A 308 -6.49 26.04 6.73
N VAL A 309 -7.10 25.42 7.75
CA VAL A 309 -6.35 24.82 8.87
C VAL A 309 -5.46 23.68 8.38
N SER A 310 -5.96 22.81 7.49
CA SER A 310 -5.19 21.74 6.87
C SER A 310 -3.99 22.30 6.10
N GLY A 311 -4.17 23.36 5.31
CA GLY A 311 -3.08 24.05 4.61
C GLY A 311 -2.00 24.59 5.56
N GLY A 312 -2.40 25.14 6.71
CA GLY A 312 -1.48 25.55 7.76
C GLY A 312 -0.68 24.39 8.37
N LEU A 313 -1.34 23.24 8.62
CA LEU A 313 -0.67 22.02 9.11
C LEU A 313 0.32 21.44 8.10
N LEU A 314 0.02 21.59 6.81
CA LEU A 314 0.88 21.13 5.71
C LEU A 314 2.01 22.11 5.37
N ALA A 315 2.02 23.32 5.94
CA ALA A 315 2.98 24.36 5.57
C ALA A 315 4.45 23.96 5.83
N SER A 316 4.71 23.19 6.90
CA SER A 316 6.06 22.78 7.30
C SER A 316 6.75 21.85 6.29
N THR A 317 5.96 21.08 5.54
CA THR A 317 6.43 20.24 4.44
C THR A 317 6.23 20.94 3.10
N GLY A 318 5.05 21.49 2.84
CA GLY A 318 4.67 22.04 1.54
C GLY A 318 5.44 23.29 1.12
N ILE A 319 5.71 24.24 2.04
CA ILE A 319 6.47 25.45 1.68
C ILE A 319 7.89 25.07 1.23
N PRO A 320 8.65 24.26 1.98
CA PRO A 320 9.97 23.83 1.55
C PRO A 320 9.94 22.97 0.27
N SER A 321 8.97 22.07 0.08
CA SER A 321 8.87 21.33 -1.19
C SER A 321 8.78 22.28 -2.38
N ILE A 322 7.98 23.37 -2.28
CA ILE A 322 7.83 24.37 -3.33
C ILE A 322 9.14 25.14 -3.56
N LEU A 323 9.83 25.55 -2.49
CA LEU A 323 11.09 26.28 -2.58
C LEU A 323 12.23 25.41 -3.17
N GLU A 324 12.20 24.11 -2.93
CA GLU A 324 13.19 23.15 -3.38
C GLU A 324 12.88 22.54 -4.76
N LEU A 325 11.71 22.83 -5.36
CA LEU A 325 11.34 22.36 -6.70
C LEU A 325 12.42 22.62 -7.77
N PRO A 326 13.08 23.79 -7.84
CA PRO A 326 14.11 24.05 -8.85
C PRO A 326 15.38 23.20 -8.69
N ALA A 327 15.59 22.61 -7.50
CA ALA A 327 16.76 21.80 -7.20
C ALA A 327 16.58 20.33 -7.59
N VAL A 328 15.39 19.93 -8.05
CA VAL A 328 15.07 18.54 -8.35
C VAL A 328 14.32 18.34 -9.66
N HIS A 329 14.42 17.15 -10.24
CA HIS A 329 13.66 16.73 -11.43
C HIS A 329 12.18 16.48 -11.10
N TYR A 330 11.39 17.55 -10.99
CA TYR A 330 9.95 17.47 -10.72
C TYR A 330 9.12 17.07 -11.95
N GLU A 331 9.61 17.36 -13.16
CA GLU A 331 8.95 17.01 -14.42
C GLU A 331 8.66 15.51 -14.54
N ASN A 332 9.49 14.68 -13.90
CA ASN A 332 9.36 13.24 -13.84
C ASN A 332 8.26 12.76 -12.87
N ALA A 333 7.73 13.63 -12.00
CA ALA A 333 6.68 13.27 -11.04
C ALA A 333 5.31 13.07 -11.70
N THR A 334 5.14 13.52 -12.94
CA THR A 334 3.90 13.38 -13.72
C THR A 334 4.05 12.37 -14.85
N MET A 335 3.00 11.56 -15.09
CA MET A 335 3.00 10.64 -16.23
C MET A 335 2.50 11.34 -17.50
N PRO A 336 3.16 11.13 -18.66
CA PRO A 336 2.63 11.54 -19.95
C PRO A 336 1.24 10.98 -20.19
N VAL A 337 0.35 11.78 -20.79
CA VAL A 337 -1.06 11.40 -20.93
C VAL A 337 -1.24 10.11 -21.73
N ALA A 338 -0.41 9.88 -22.74
CA ALA A 338 -0.42 8.65 -23.54
C ALA A 338 -0.20 7.40 -22.67
N GLN A 339 0.82 7.43 -21.79
CA GLN A 339 1.12 6.34 -20.86
C GLN A 339 0.01 6.13 -19.84
N LEU A 340 -0.69 7.19 -19.44
CA LEU A 340 -1.83 7.09 -18.53
C LEU A 340 -3.03 6.43 -19.24
N LEU A 341 -3.31 6.81 -20.48
CA LEU A 341 -4.40 6.27 -21.28
C LEU A 341 -4.22 4.78 -21.61
N GLU A 342 -2.98 4.28 -21.68
CA GLU A 342 -2.65 2.85 -21.78
C GLU A 342 -3.09 2.04 -20.54
N LYS A 343 -3.26 2.71 -19.39
CA LYS A 343 -3.59 2.10 -18.10
C LYS A 343 -5.10 2.06 -17.80
N LEU A 344 -5.92 2.58 -18.71
CA LEU A 344 -7.37 2.49 -18.62
C LEU A 344 -7.85 1.13 -19.12
N VAL A 345 -8.88 0.60 -18.47
CA VAL A 345 -9.44 -0.69 -18.83
C VAL A 345 -10.43 -0.50 -19.98
N ASP A 346 -10.25 -1.26 -21.06
CA ASP A 346 -11.19 -1.22 -22.18
C ASP A 346 -12.48 -1.98 -21.84
N VAL A 347 -13.62 -1.28 -21.93
CA VAL A 347 -14.94 -1.85 -21.65
C VAL A 347 -15.45 -2.71 -22.80
N SER A 348 -15.03 -2.43 -24.04
CA SER A 348 -15.57 -3.09 -25.24
C SER A 348 -15.08 -4.52 -25.43
N GLY A 349 -14.09 -4.96 -24.64
CA GLY A 349 -13.47 -6.26 -24.82
C GLY A 349 -12.53 -6.30 -26.03
N GLY A 350 -12.12 -5.14 -26.55
CA GLY A 350 -11.07 -5.03 -27.53
C GLY A 350 -9.69 -5.36 -26.93
N PRO A 351 -8.67 -5.52 -27.78
CA PRO A 351 -7.31 -5.71 -27.30
C PRO A 351 -6.88 -4.52 -26.43
N PRO A 352 -6.11 -4.75 -25.35
CA PRO A 352 -5.54 -3.67 -24.56
C PRO A 352 -4.72 -2.74 -25.46
N ARG A 353 -4.71 -1.44 -25.13
CA ARG A 353 -3.86 -0.47 -25.84
C ARG A 353 -2.41 -0.96 -25.78
N PRO A 354 -1.66 -0.90 -26.90
CA PRO A 354 -0.27 -1.33 -26.90
C PRO A 354 0.52 -0.51 -25.87
N ILE A 355 1.23 -1.18 -24.96
CA ILE A 355 2.14 -0.55 -24.01
C ILE A 355 3.41 -0.20 -24.78
N VAL A 356 3.63 1.07 -25.08
CA VAL A 356 4.69 1.50 -26.03
C VAL A 356 6.10 1.47 -25.41
N LEU A 357 6.21 1.48 -24.07
CA LEU A 357 7.47 1.73 -23.36
C LEU A 357 8.12 0.54 -22.66
N HIS A 358 7.44 -0.60 -22.57
CA HIS A 358 7.97 -1.79 -21.91
C HIS A 358 7.70 -3.01 -22.79
N GLY A 359 8.64 -3.97 -22.84
CA GLY A 359 8.59 -5.18 -23.68
C GLY A 359 7.29 -6.00 -23.53
N PRO A 360 7.15 -7.13 -24.25
CA PRO A 360 5.85 -7.76 -24.51
C PRO A 360 5.03 -7.91 -23.22
N ALA A 361 4.00 -7.08 -23.10
CA ALA A 361 3.10 -7.09 -21.97
C ALA A 361 2.47 -8.49 -21.86
N VAL A 362 2.34 -8.99 -20.63
CA VAL A 362 1.49 -10.16 -20.34
C VAL A 362 0.14 -9.93 -21.03
N PRO A 363 -0.45 -10.92 -21.73
CA PRO A 363 -1.75 -10.75 -22.35
C PRO A 363 -2.78 -10.36 -21.30
N VAL A 364 -3.11 -9.06 -21.26
CA VAL A 364 -4.20 -8.55 -20.43
C VAL A 364 -5.48 -9.03 -21.08
N LEU A 365 -6.26 -9.83 -20.36
CA LEU A 365 -7.55 -10.28 -20.86
C LEU A 365 -8.40 -9.06 -21.25
N PRO A 366 -9.13 -9.09 -22.37
CA PRO A 366 -10.02 -7.99 -22.74
C PRO A 366 -11.10 -7.71 -21.67
N GLY A 367 -11.61 -6.49 -21.62
CA GLY A 367 -12.80 -6.12 -20.84
C GLY A 367 -12.54 -5.45 -19.48
N ALA A 368 -13.56 -4.70 -19.02
CA ALA A 368 -13.59 -3.90 -17.78
C ALA A 368 -13.52 -4.71 -16.47
N VAL A 369 -13.73 -6.02 -16.55
CA VAL A 369 -13.83 -6.93 -15.41
C VAL A 369 -12.90 -8.11 -15.66
N ASP A 370 -12.17 -8.53 -14.62
CA ASP A 370 -11.51 -9.83 -14.65
C ASP A 370 -12.55 -10.90 -14.28
N TRP A 371 -12.97 -11.69 -15.26
CA TRP A 371 -13.96 -12.75 -15.05
C TRP A 371 -13.43 -13.94 -14.25
N ALA A 372 -12.16 -13.92 -13.83
CA ALA A 372 -11.71 -14.79 -12.77
C ALA A 372 -12.53 -14.56 -11.48
N TRP A 373 -12.84 -15.66 -10.79
CA TRP A 373 -13.53 -15.59 -9.50
C TRP A 373 -12.69 -14.94 -8.40
N MET A 374 -11.37 -15.11 -8.50
CA MET A 374 -10.34 -14.64 -7.58
C MET A 374 -9.46 -13.66 -8.34
N TYR A 375 -8.83 -12.71 -7.64
CA TYR A 375 -7.91 -11.78 -8.30
C TYR A 375 -6.70 -12.55 -8.82
N ARG A 376 -6.55 -12.58 -10.14
CA ARG A 376 -5.35 -13.09 -10.83
C ARG A 376 -4.41 -11.92 -11.04
N TYR A 377 -3.66 -11.56 -10.01
CA TYR A 377 -2.50 -10.72 -10.23
C TYR A 377 -1.37 -11.62 -10.79
N PRO A 378 -0.67 -11.23 -11.87
CA PRO A 378 0.44 -12.01 -12.40
C PRO A 378 1.60 -11.96 -11.40
N TRP A 379 1.66 -12.95 -10.50
CA TRP A 379 2.74 -13.09 -9.52
C TRP A 379 4.06 -13.38 -10.23
N GLY A 380 5.14 -12.68 -9.83
CA GLY A 380 6.50 -12.96 -10.30
C GLY A 380 6.77 -12.63 -11.78
N ILE A 381 5.84 -11.96 -12.44
CA ILE A 381 6.09 -11.33 -13.73
C ILE A 381 6.37 -9.86 -13.45
N ALA A 382 7.47 -9.33 -13.97
CA ALA A 382 7.84 -7.93 -13.81
C ALA A 382 6.59 -7.04 -14.02
N PRO A 383 6.33 -6.06 -13.13
CA PRO A 383 5.15 -5.23 -13.18
C PRO A 383 5.27 -4.26 -14.35
N THR A 384 5.05 -4.73 -15.56
CA THR A 384 4.98 -3.85 -16.71
C THR A 384 3.54 -3.37 -16.80
N PHE A 385 3.20 -2.40 -15.95
CA PHE A 385 2.27 -1.29 -16.26
C PHE A 385 0.84 -1.63 -16.75
N ALA A 386 0.39 -2.87 -16.61
CA ALA A 386 -0.91 -3.31 -17.11
C ALA A 386 -2.08 -2.71 -16.31
N PRO A 387 -3.23 -2.41 -16.95
CA PRO A 387 -4.43 -1.95 -16.26
C PRO A 387 -4.89 -2.95 -15.19
N MET A 388 -5.00 -2.52 -13.93
CA MET A 388 -5.70 -3.30 -12.92
C MET A 388 -7.21 -3.20 -13.11
N LYS A 389 -7.92 -4.29 -12.81
CA LYS A 389 -9.39 -4.37 -12.93
C LYS A 389 -10.02 -5.19 -11.82
N PRO A 390 -11.29 -4.94 -11.48
CA PRO A 390 -11.93 -5.68 -10.42
C PRO A 390 -12.23 -7.12 -10.88
N ALA A 391 -12.02 -8.09 -10.01
CA ALA A 391 -12.49 -9.45 -10.23
C ALA A 391 -14.02 -9.50 -10.19
N SER A 392 -14.56 -10.49 -10.89
CA SER A 392 -16.01 -10.74 -11.04
C SER A 392 -16.76 -10.68 -9.71
N THR A 393 -16.23 -11.28 -8.65
CA THR A 393 -16.85 -11.27 -7.31
C THR A 393 -17.11 -9.86 -6.79
N HIS A 394 -16.10 -8.99 -6.83
CA HIS A 394 -16.25 -7.62 -6.35
C HIS A 394 -17.19 -6.81 -7.25
N MET A 395 -17.09 -7.03 -8.57
CA MET A 395 -17.95 -6.34 -9.53
C MET A 395 -19.43 -6.74 -9.43
N VAL A 396 -19.72 -8.03 -9.24
CA VAL A 396 -21.10 -8.53 -9.04
C VAL A 396 -21.71 -7.90 -7.79
N ILE A 397 -20.96 -7.83 -6.68
CA ILE A 397 -21.40 -7.16 -5.45
C ILE A 397 -21.68 -5.67 -5.74
N ALA A 398 -20.79 -4.99 -6.47
CA ALA A 398 -20.94 -3.59 -6.85
C ALA A 398 -22.21 -3.33 -7.68
N VAL A 399 -22.48 -4.15 -8.70
CA VAL A 399 -23.66 -4.03 -9.57
C VAL A 399 -24.95 -4.31 -8.79
N ILE A 400 -25.00 -5.40 -8.01
CA ILE A 400 -26.16 -5.72 -7.16
C ILE A 400 -26.44 -4.58 -6.18
N THR A 401 -25.38 -4.01 -5.60
CA THR A 401 -25.48 -2.86 -4.71
C THR A 401 -26.08 -1.65 -5.44
N LEU A 402 -25.57 -1.29 -6.61
CA LEU A 402 -26.07 -0.15 -7.39
C LEU A 402 -27.53 -0.32 -7.82
N VAL A 403 -27.92 -1.53 -8.25
CA VAL A 403 -29.32 -1.85 -8.61
C VAL A 403 -30.22 -1.74 -7.37
N SER A 404 -29.78 -2.29 -6.24
CA SER A 404 -30.53 -2.23 -4.98
C SER A 404 -30.69 -0.80 -4.48
N LEU A 405 -29.63 0.00 -4.51
CA LEU A 405 -29.63 1.42 -4.20
C LEU A 405 -30.58 2.19 -5.12
N THR A 406 -30.54 1.93 -6.43
CA THR A 406 -31.46 2.55 -7.40
C THR A 406 -32.92 2.18 -7.10
N GLY A 407 -33.20 0.91 -6.80
CA GLY A 407 -34.53 0.45 -6.41
C GLY A 407 -35.04 1.14 -5.14
N ILE A 408 -34.19 1.24 -4.10
CA ILE A 408 -34.50 1.98 -2.87
C ILE A 408 -34.78 3.45 -3.19
N GLY A 409 -33.92 4.08 -4.00
CA GLY A 409 -34.04 5.48 -4.42
C GLY A 409 -35.32 5.80 -5.18
N ILE A 410 -35.75 4.93 -6.11
CA ILE A 410 -36.98 5.08 -6.90
C ILE A 410 -38.24 4.81 -6.04
N SER A 411 -38.17 3.85 -5.11
CA SER A 411 -39.30 3.49 -4.25
C SER A 411 -39.72 4.62 -3.29
N GLY A 412 -38.79 5.49 -2.90
CA GLY A 412 -39.03 6.63 -2.00
C GLY A 412 -40.05 7.64 -2.58
N PRO A 413 -39.80 8.25 -3.74
CA PRO A 413 -40.73 9.18 -4.39
C PRO A 413 -42.11 8.56 -4.70
N LEU A 414 -42.18 7.27 -5.03
CA LEU A 414 -43.44 6.56 -5.26
C LEU A 414 -44.26 6.42 -3.95
N ARG A 415 -43.59 6.22 -2.81
CA ARG A 415 -44.23 6.25 -1.48
C ARG A 415 -44.56 7.66 -0.97
N ARG A 416 -43.83 8.69 -1.44
CA ARG A 416 -44.16 10.11 -1.16
C ARG A 416 -45.57 10.48 -1.63
N ARG A 417 -46.03 9.92 -2.75
CA ARG A 417 -47.41 10.10 -3.24
C ARG A 417 -48.49 9.51 -2.31
N ARG A 418 -48.09 8.71 -1.30
CA ARG A 418 -48.95 8.14 -0.27
C ARG A 418 -48.89 8.86 1.09
N ASN A 419 -48.41 10.11 1.15
CA ASN A 419 -48.29 10.92 2.40
C ASN A 419 -47.35 10.33 3.47
N ASP A 420 -46.33 9.57 3.07
CA ASP A 420 -45.29 9.09 3.99
C ASP A 420 -44.09 10.06 3.97
N GLU A 421 -44.01 10.97 4.96
CA GLU A 421 -42.91 11.95 5.10
C GLU A 421 -41.53 11.27 5.26
N SER A 422 -41.50 10.01 5.73
CA SER A 422 -40.27 9.23 5.81
C SER A 422 -39.66 8.92 4.44
N ALA A 423 -40.44 9.03 3.36
CA ALA A 423 -40.04 8.62 2.01
C ALA A 423 -39.11 9.61 1.28
N VAL A 424 -39.14 10.92 1.61
CA VAL A 424 -38.21 11.93 1.07
C VAL A 424 -36.82 11.78 1.68
N VAL A 425 -36.76 11.36 2.93
CA VAL A 425 -35.53 11.10 3.68
C VAL A 425 -34.78 9.86 3.15
N ILE A 426 -35.43 9.01 2.33
CA ILE A 426 -34.90 7.71 1.86
C ILE A 426 -34.13 7.78 0.53
N ALA A 427 -34.51 8.67 -0.40
CA ALA A 427 -33.85 8.75 -1.72
C ALA A 427 -32.44 9.36 -1.66
N LEU A 428 -32.16 10.09 -0.59
CA LEU A 428 -31.04 11.02 -0.46
C LEU A 428 -29.77 10.43 0.22
N PRO A 429 -29.88 9.52 1.22
CA PRO A 429 -28.75 8.73 1.75
C PRO A 429 -27.98 7.96 0.69
N VAL A 430 -28.71 7.42 -0.28
CA VAL A 430 -28.26 6.43 -1.26
C VAL A 430 -27.35 7.02 -2.34
N LEU A 431 -27.49 8.32 -2.63
CA LEU A 431 -26.76 8.97 -3.71
C LEU A 431 -25.25 9.04 -3.46
N GLY A 432 -24.82 9.22 -2.21
CA GLY A 432 -23.39 9.33 -1.88
C GLY A 432 -22.58 8.09 -2.30
N PRO A 433 -22.90 6.90 -1.77
CA PRO A 433 -22.19 5.68 -2.16
C PRO A 433 -22.37 5.30 -3.62
N ALA A 434 -23.56 5.51 -4.19
CA ALA A 434 -23.82 5.24 -5.61
C ALA A 434 -22.94 6.11 -6.52
N LEU A 435 -22.89 7.43 -6.28
CA LEU A 435 -22.02 8.32 -7.03
C LEU A 435 -20.54 7.97 -6.83
N LEU A 436 -20.13 7.66 -5.59
CA LEU A 436 -18.74 7.30 -5.31
C LEU A 436 -18.32 6.06 -6.10
N LEU A 437 -19.12 4.99 -6.07
CA LEU A 437 -18.81 3.77 -6.83
C LEU A 437 -18.87 4.00 -8.35
N THR A 438 -19.89 4.70 -8.86
CA THR A 438 -20.07 4.87 -10.31
C THR A 438 -19.01 5.78 -10.90
N VAL A 439 -18.71 6.92 -10.27
CA VAL A 439 -17.72 7.88 -10.78
C VAL A 439 -16.32 7.29 -10.75
N THR A 440 -15.95 6.61 -9.65
CA THR A 440 -14.61 6.01 -9.52
C THR A 440 -14.41 4.88 -10.50
N TRP A 441 -15.40 4.01 -10.71
CA TRP A 441 -15.32 2.96 -11.73
C TRP A 441 -15.31 3.52 -13.15
N PHE A 442 -16.15 4.51 -13.47
CA PHE A 442 -16.12 5.17 -14.78
C PHE A 442 -14.72 5.70 -15.10
N CYS A 443 -14.08 6.36 -14.14
CA CYS A 443 -12.76 6.94 -14.29
C CYS A 443 -11.62 5.91 -14.45
N THR A 444 -11.83 4.62 -14.19
CA THR A 444 -10.83 3.56 -14.47
C THR A 444 -10.96 2.95 -15.87
N THR A 445 -11.95 3.37 -16.65
CA THR A 445 -12.27 2.78 -17.96
C THR A 445 -11.99 3.73 -19.12
N THR A 446 -11.89 3.18 -20.34
CA THR A 446 -11.73 3.96 -21.59
C THR A 446 -12.87 4.94 -21.86
N TRP A 447 -14.04 4.76 -21.26
CA TRP A 447 -15.13 5.76 -21.34
C TRP A 447 -14.76 7.13 -20.76
N SER A 448 -13.74 7.18 -19.90
CA SER A 448 -13.25 8.40 -19.29
C SER A 448 -12.08 9.05 -20.04
N ASP A 449 -11.69 8.56 -21.23
CA ASP A 449 -10.55 9.08 -22.01
C ASP A 449 -10.55 10.62 -22.12
N ALA A 450 -11.70 11.19 -22.50
CA ALA A 450 -11.83 12.64 -22.66
C ALA A 450 -11.54 13.40 -21.35
N LEU A 451 -11.87 12.82 -20.19
CA LEU A 451 -11.58 13.40 -18.89
C LEU A 451 -10.06 13.49 -18.65
N TRP A 452 -9.34 12.39 -18.91
CA TRP A 452 -7.90 12.29 -18.70
C TRP A 452 -7.09 13.15 -19.68
N VAL A 453 -7.57 13.31 -20.91
CA VAL A 453 -6.96 14.18 -21.93
C VAL A 453 -7.11 15.66 -21.56
N ASN A 454 -8.31 16.06 -21.12
CA ASN A 454 -8.67 17.47 -20.96
C ASN A 454 -8.45 18.03 -19.55
N LEU A 455 -8.17 17.20 -18.54
CA LEU A 455 -7.89 17.64 -17.17
C LEU A 455 -6.43 17.35 -16.78
N PRO A 456 -5.50 18.30 -16.96
CA PRO A 456 -4.10 18.11 -16.62
C PRO A 456 -3.85 17.72 -15.17
N THR A 457 -4.70 18.16 -14.24
CA THR A 457 -4.60 17.82 -12.81
C THR A 457 -4.81 16.33 -12.53
N LEU A 458 -5.55 15.61 -13.37
CA LEU A 458 -5.72 14.16 -13.22
C LEU A 458 -4.42 13.40 -13.50
N ARG A 459 -3.46 13.98 -14.23
CA ARG A 459 -2.15 13.35 -14.47
C ARG A 459 -1.38 13.08 -13.18
N LEU A 460 -1.67 13.83 -12.11
CA LEU A 460 -1.12 13.61 -10.77
C LEU A 460 -1.59 12.29 -10.16
N VAL A 461 -2.74 11.73 -10.57
CA VAL A 461 -3.19 10.42 -10.10
C VAL A 461 -2.22 9.32 -10.56
N GLN A 462 -1.49 9.53 -11.67
CA GLN A 462 -0.57 8.64 -12.40
C GLN A 462 -1.22 7.32 -12.86
N PHE A 463 -1.85 6.59 -11.95
CA PHE A 463 -2.42 5.27 -12.13
C PHE A 463 -3.93 5.27 -11.86
N PRO A 464 -4.78 5.14 -12.90
CA PRO A 464 -6.23 5.15 -12.76
C PRO A 464 -6.76 4.13 -11.74
N TRP A 465 -6.12 2.96 -11.63
CA TRP A 465 -6.53 1.91 -10.69
C TRP A 465 -6.47 2.31 -9.21
N ARG A 466 -5.79 3.40 -8.83
CA ARG A 466 -5.87 3.94 -7.46
C ARG A 466 -7.29 4.33 -7.06
N LEU A 467 -8.15 4.61 -8.04
CA LEU A 467 -9.58 4.84 -7.84
C LEU A 467 -10.33 3.60 -7.31
N TYR A 468 -9.74 2.39 -7.39
CA TYR A 468 -10.32 1.21 -6.76
C TYR A 468 -10.35 1.30 -5.23
N GLY A 469 -9.52 2.14 -4.61
CA GLY A 469 -9.59 2.44 -3.18
C GLY A 469 -10.94 3.07 -2.79
N PRO A 470 -11.24 4.28 -3.29
CA PRO A 470 -12.55 4.92 -3.13
C PRO A 470 -13.73 4.11 -3.70
N PHE A 471 -13.57 3.40 -4.82
CA PHE A 471 -14.58 2.48 -5.34
C PHE A 471 -14.98 1.42 -4.32
N SER A 472 -13.99 0.75 -3.71
CA SER A 472 -14.21 -0.29 -2.69
C SER A 472 -14.94 0.28 -1.46
N LEU A 473 -14.63 1.52 -1.08
CA LEU A 473 -15.34 2.21 -0.03
C LEU A 473 -16.80 2.51 -0.44
N GLY A 474 -17.03 2.93 -1.68
CA GLY A 474 -18.37 3.11 -2.24
C GLY A 474 -19.21 1.83 -2.20
N VAL A 475 -18.64 0.69 -2.58
CA VAL A 475 -19.29 -0.63 -2.47
C VAL A 475 -19.62 -0.95 -1.02
N ALA A 476 -18.64 -0.83 -0.11
CA ALA A 476 -18.81 -1.13 1.31
C ALA A 476 -19.93 -0.29 1.96
N LEU A 477 -19.93 1.02 1.71
CA LEU A 477 -20.95 1.95 2.20
C LEU A 477 -22.33 1.66 1.56
N GLY A 478 -22.34 1.33 0.26
CA GLY A 478 -23.55 0.97 -0.47
C GLY A 478 -24.20 -0.29 0.07
N VAL A 479 -23.44 -1.37 0.29
CA VAL A 479 -23.93 -2.63 0.90
C VAL A 479 -24.53 -2.36 2.28
N ALA A 480 -23.83 -1.60 3.11
CA ALA A 480 -24.33 -1.22 4.43
C ALA A 480 -25.67 -0.45 4.33
N MET A 481 -25.79 0.49 3.39
CA MET A 481 -27.04 1.23 3.18
C MET A 481 -28.17 0.35 2.64
N VAL A 482 -27.88 -0.60 1.76
CA VAL A 482 -28.87 -1.58 1.27
C VAL A 482 -29.41 -2.41 2.44
N LEU A 483 -28.56 -2.88 3.34
CA LEU A 483 -28.97 -3.65 4.52
C LEU A 483 -29.89 -2.85 5.45
N GLU A 484 -29.53 -1.61 5.71
CA GLU A 484 -30.35 -0.75 6.56
C GLU A 484 -31.68 -0.41 5.88
N GLY A 485 -31.69 -0.21 4.55
CA GLY A 485 -32.91 -0.02 3.76
C GLY A 485 -33.81 -1.27 3.75
N ALA A 486 -33.22 -2.45 3.59
CA ALA A 486 -33.93 -3.72 3.53
C ALA A 486 -34.74 -4.03 4.80
N SER A 487 -34.23 -3.58 5.97
CA SER A 487 -34.90 -3.74 7.27
C SER A 487 -36.33 -3.16 7.32
N ARG A 488 -36.66 -2.25 6.39
CA ARG A 488 -37.94 -1.53 6.33
C ARG A 488 -39.02 -2.25 5.51
N PHE A 489 -38.64 -3.28 4.76
CA PHE A 489 -39.58 -4.08 3.94
C PHE A 489 -40.13 -5.30 4.70
N GLY A 490 -39.88 -5.37 6.01
CA GLY A 490 -40.37 -6.41 6.91
C GLY A 490 -39.31 -7.42 7.32
N PRO A 491 -39.63 -8.32 8.28
CA PRO A 491 -38.67 -9.25 8.86
C PRO A 491 -38.02 -10.20 7.85
N LEU A 492 -38.79 -10.69 6.86
CA LEU A 492 -38.29 -11.61 5.83
C LEU A 492 -37.25 -10.93 4.92
N ALA A 493 -37.54 -9.71 4.44
CA ALA A 493 -36.63 -8.93 3.62
C ALA A 493 -35.34 -8.57 4.38
N LYS A 494 -35.47 -8.23 5.67
CA LYS A 494 -34.33 -8.02 6.57
C LYS A 494 -33.46 -9.27 6.66
N TRP A 495 -34.05 -10.43 6.98
CA TRP A 495 -33.32 -11.69 7.08
C TRP A 495 -32.66 -12.11 5.77
N ALA A 496 -33.37 -12.02 4.65
CA ALA A 496 -32.82 -12.33 3.33
C ALA A 496 -31.62 -11.42 3.00
N SER A 497 -31.72 -10.11 3.29
CA SER A 497 -30.61 -9.19 3.09
C SER A 497 -29.40 -9.50 3.97
N TRP A 498 -29.61 -9.94 5.22
CA TRP A 498 -28.54 -10.33 6.13
C TRP A 498 -27.82 -11.58 5.64
N VAL A 499 -28.56 -12.58 5.18
CA VAL A 499 -27.97 -13.79 4.59
C VAL A 499 -27.19 -13.44 3.33
N ALA A 500 -27.76 -12.65 2.42
CA ALA A 500 -27.07 -12.21 1.21
C ALA A 500 -25.79 -11.43 1.51
N ALA A 501 -25.80 -10.58 2.53
CA ALA A 501 -24.62 -9.84 2.98
C ALA A 501 -23.54 -10.75 3.56
N LEU A 502 -23.90 -11.75 4.37
CA LEU A 502 -22.94 -12.73 4.89
C LEU A 502 -22.31 -13.55 3.76
N VAL A 503 -23.11 -13.96 2.77
CA VAL A 503 -22.61 -14.64 1.57
C VAL A 503 -21.66 -13.72 0.79
N ALA A 504 -22.01 -12.44 0.60
CA ALA A 504 -21.13 -11.48 -0.07
C ALA A 504 -19.80 -11.29 0.67
N VAL A 505 -19.80 -11.19 2.01
CA VAL A 505 -18.59 -11.13 2.85
C VAL A 505 -17.75 -12.38 2.66
N LEU A 506 -18.37 -13.56 2.71
CA LEU A 506 -17.64 -14.83 2.54
C LEU A 506 -17.04 -14.94 1.15
N LEU A 507 -17.81 -14.64 0.10
CA LEU A 507 -17.34 -14.70 -1.29
C LEU A 507 -16.20 -13.72 -1.53
N LEU A 508 -16.32 -12.48 -1.06
CA LEU A 508 -15.26 -11.47 -1.20
C LEU A 508 -14.01 -11.88 -0.40
N GLY A 509 -14.19 -12.42 0.80
CA GLY A 509 -13.11 -12.96 1.63
C GLY A 509 -12.38 -14.10 0.92
N VAL A 510 -13.09 -15.11 0.41
CA VAL A 510 -12.49 -16.22 -0.35
C VAL A 510 -11.79 -15.72 -1.61
N ALA A 511 -12.41 -14.81 -2.36
CA ALA A 511 -11.84 -14.26 -3.59
C ALA A 511 -10.56 -13.45 -3.36
N SER A 512 -10.44 -12.80 -2.20
CA SER A 512 -9.30 -11.93 -1.87
C SER A 512 -8.19 -12.68 -1.12
N LEU A 513 -8.56 -13.64 -0.25
CA LEU A 513 -7.62 -14.39 0.58
C LEU A 513 -7.14 -15.69 -0.08
N GLY A 514 -7.91 -16.25 -1.00
CA GLY A 514 -7.53 -17.49 -1.69
C GLY A 514 -6.59 -17.27 -2.87
N SER A 515 -6.31 -16.02 -3.28
CA SER A 515 -5.41 -15.73 -4.40
C SER A 515 -4.06 -16.45 -4.21
N PRO A 516 -3.41 -16.91 -5.31
CA PRO A 516 -2.29 -17.85 -5.23
C PRO A 516 -1.17 -17.38 -4.28
N PRO A 517 -0.48 -18.30 -3.60
CA PRO A 517 0.58 -17.96 -2.67
C PRO A 517 1.73 -17.21 -3.37
N ILE A 518 2.22 -16.18 -2.68
CA ILE A 518 3.42 -15.41 -3.03
C ILE A 518 4.59 -16.39 -3.27
N PRO A 519 5.43 -16.19 -4.30
CA PRO A 519 6.65 -16.98 -4.46
C PRO A 519 7.50 -16.87 -3.20
N PHE A 520 7.54 -17.97 -2.48
CA PHE A 520 8.33 -18.13 -1.28
C PHE A 520 9.81 -18.12 -1.65
N ARG A 521 10.57 -17.19 -1.06
CA ARG A 521 12.03 -17.29 -1.03
C ARG A 521 12.45 -17.92 0.30
N ASP A 522 13.20 -19.01 0.21
CA ASP A 522 13.87 -19.56 1.38
C ASP A 522 14.92 -18.56 1.90
N ASN A 523 15.02 -18.40 3.21
CA ASN A 523 16.04 -17.59 3.90
C ASN A 523 15.98 -16.07 3.65
N VAL A 524 14.78 -15.51 3.56
CA VAL A 524 14.60 -14.07 3.55
C VAL A 524 15.11 -13.45 4.86
N SER A 525 16.05 -12.51 4.76
CA SER A 525 16.51 -11.74 5.91
C SER A 525 15.39 -10.82 6.39
N HIS A 526 15.01 -10.89 7.66
CA HIS A 526 14.09 -9.91 8.26
C HIS A 526 14.84 -8.73 8.91
N ARG A 527 16.16 -8.70 8.78
CA ARG A 527 17.01 -7.63 9.30
C ARG A 527 17.10 -6.52 8.26
N VAL A 528 16.80 -5.30 8.69
CA VAL A 528 16.94 -4.07 7.91
C VAL A 528 17.92 -3.17 8.66
N ASP A 529 19.06 -2.90 8.04
CA ASP A 529 20.18 -2.14 8.60
C ASP A 529 20.97 -1.39 7.51
N ALA A 530 22.09 -0.75 7.90
CA ALA A 530 22.95 0.01 7.00
C ALA A 530 23.39 -0.82 5.78
N ASN A 531 23.86 -2.05 6.01
CA ASN A 531 24.24 -2.98 4.95
C ASN A 531 23.09 -3.25 3.96
N THR A 532 21.84 -3.19 4.43
CA THR A 532 20.68 -3.36 3.54
C THR A 532 20.53 -2.18 2.58
N ILE A 533 20.71 -0.95 3.05
CA ILE A 533 20.69 0.26 2.18
C ILE A 533 21.86 0.18 1.18
N LEU A 534 23.07 -0.13 1.65
CA LEU A 534 24.25 -0.24 0.81
C LEU A 534 24.07 -1.26 -0.32
N ARG A 535 23.63 -2.48 0.01
CA ARG A 535 23.38 -3.52 -1.01
C ARG A 535 22.34 -3.09 -2.03
N SER A 536 21.28 -2.40 -1.62
CA SER A 536 20.23 -1.98 -2.54
C SER A 536 20.68 -0.84 -3.46
N GLU A 537 21.42 0.15 -2.94
CA GLU A 537 21.96 1.26 -3.74
C GLU A 537 23.06 0.82 -4.73
N PHE A 538 23.82 -0.24 -4.42
CA PHE A 538 25.03 -0.60 -5.17
C PHE A 538 25.01 -1.97 -5.86
N ASP A 539 24.26 -2.96 -5.38
CA ASP A 539 24.19 -4.29 -6.00
C ASP A 539 23.00 -4.43 -6.99
N HIS A 540 22.01 -3.54 -6.93
CA HIS A 540 20.87 -3.54 -7.84
C HIS A 540 20.99 -2.41 -8.87
N ASP A 541 20.62 -2.69 -10.12
CA ASP A 541 20.43 -1.66 -11.16
C ASP A 541 19.18 -0.78 -10.89
N TRP A 542 18.43 -1.08 -9.81
CA TRP A 542 17.32 -0.29 -9.30
C TRP A 542 17.74 0.47 -8.04
N TRP A 543 17.64 1.80 -8.08
CA TRP A 543 17.93 2.71 -6.97
C TRP A 543 16.71 2.87 -6.05
N ILE A 544 16.90 3.27 -4.77
CA ILE A 544 15.87 3.30 -3.70
C ILE A 544 14.71 4.30 -3.98
N GLY A 545 14.75 5.05 -5.08
CA GLY A 545 13.57 5.77 -5.58
C GLY A 545 12.67 4.97 -6.51
N GLY A 546 13.20 4.00 -7.26
CA GLY A 546 12.68 3.53 -8.55
C GLY A 546 11.31 2.85 -8.60
N ALA A 547 10.68 2.53 -7.47
CA ALA A 547 9.44 1.74 -7.49
C ALA A 547 8.20 2.54 -6.99
N ALA A 548 8.34 3.37 -5.95
CA ALA A 548 7.30 4.32 -5.53
C ALA A 548 7.43 5.74 -6.16
N THR A 549 8.64 6.06 -6.64
CA THR A 549 9.07 7.33 -7.30
C THR A 549 9.92 6.93 -8.51
N GLY A 550 9.27 6.35 -9.52
CA GLY A 550 9.90 5.46 -10.51
C GLY A 550 10.45 6.10 -11.78
N LEU A 551 10.48 7.43 -11.90
CA LEU A 551 10.92 8.09 -13.14
C LEU A 551 12.15 8.99 -12.94
N GLY A 552 12.87 8.87 -11.84
CA GLY A 552 13.88 9.89 -11.49
C GLY A 552 13.22 11.15 -10.94
N ASP A 553 12.03 11.02 -10.37
CA ASP A 553 11.33 12.13 -9.74
C ASP A 553 12.04 12.53 -8.45
N PHE A 554 12.16 13.85 -8.27
CA PHE A 554 12.79 14.50 -7.13
C PHE A 554 14.30 14.23 -6.97
N THR A 555 14.97 13.66 -7.97
CA THR A 555 16.44 13.53 -7.96
C THR A 555 17.08 14.91 -8.20
N PRO A 556 18.29 15.17 -7.68
CA PRO A 556 18.93 16.49 -7.85
C PRO A 556 19.20 16.80 -9.33
N VAL A 557 18.97 18.05 -9.76
CA VAL A 557 19.07 18.47 -11.17
C VAL A 557 20.47 18.30 -11.79
N ASP A 558 21.51 18.34 -10.96
CA ASP A 558 22.90 18.19 -11.41
C ASP A 558 23.33 16.71 -11.54
N VAL A 559 22.44 15.77 -11.19
CA VAL A 559 22.73 14.32 -11.20
C VAL A 559 22.09 13.66 -12.43
N GLY A 560 22.85 13.64 -13.52
CA GLY A 560 22.44 13.01 -14.78
C GLY A 560 22.62 11.49 -14.80
N LEU A 561 21.80 10.74 -14.05
CA LEU A 561 21.73 9.28 -14.18
C LEU A 561 20.62 8.90 -15.16
N LYS A 562 20.97 8.58 -16.41
CA LYS A 562 20.01 8.00 -17.35
C LYS A 562 19.59 6.62 -16.86
N VAL A 563 18.28 6.44 -16.70
CA VAL A 563 17.58 5.27 -16.14
C VAL A 563 17.82 3.95 -16.92
N SER A 564 18.55 3.98 -18.04
CA SER A 564 18.67 2.82 -18.94
C SER A 564 20.03 2.60 -19.60
N ASP A 565 21.10 3.31 -19.22
CA ASP A 565 22.41 3.01 -19.81
C ASP A 565 23.03 1.80 -19.09
N THR A 566 22.85 0.62 -19.68
CA THR A 566 23.54 -0.65 -19.37
C THR A 566 25.07 -0.57 -19.47
N LEU A 567 25.61 0.61 -19.75
CA LEU A 567 27.03 0.94 -19.91
C LEU A 567 27.61 1.63 -18.67
N HIS A 568 26.82 1.94 -17.64
CA HIS A 568 27.39 2.45 -16.40
C HIS A 568 28.01 1.30 -15.60
N PRO A 569 29.24 1.47 -15.05
CA PRO A 569 29.82 0.47 -14.16
C PRO A 569 28.86 0.23 -12.98
N SER A 570 28.64 -1.03 -12.61
CA SER A 570 28.02 -1.44 -11.36
C SER A 570 29.09 -1.97 -10.40
N GLY A 571 28.86 -1.86 -9.09
CA GLY A 571 29.80 -2.26 -8.04
C GLY A 571 30.86 -1.21 -7.66
N ASN A 572 31.80 -1.61 -6.80
CA ASN A 572 32.82 -0.75 -6.15
C ASN A 572 33.64 0.13 -7.11
N GLN A 573 33.69 -0.18 -8.42
CA GLN A 573 34.44 0.61 -9.41
C GLN A 573 33.79 1.96 -9.75
N VAL A 574 32.52 2.19 -9.36
CA VAL A 574 31.87 3.51 -9.47
C VAL A 574 32.45 4.49 -8.44
N PHE A 575 32.79 3.99 -7.25
CA PHE A 575 33.33 4.79 -6.14
C PHE A 575 34.66 5.45 -6.49
N ASP A 576 35.59 4.69 -7.07
CA ASP A 576 36.95 5.17 -7.36
C ASP A 576 37.02 6.20 -8.50
N ARG A 577 35.98 6.30 -9.34
CA ARG A 577 35.98 7.13 -10.55
C ARG A 577 35.17 8.42 -10.44
N GLN A 578 34.13 8.45 -9.61
CA GLN A 578 33.22 9.60 -9.57
C GLN A 578 33.50 10.58 -8.43
N TYR A 579 34.25 10.18 -7.39
CA TYR A 579 34.43 11.03 -6.21
C TYR A 579 35.89 11.11 -5.76
N PRO A 580 36.43 12.33 -5.56
CA PRO A 580 37.74 12.51 -4.94
C PRO A 580 37.74 11.96 -3.50
N PRO A 581 38.82 11.26 -3.07
CA PRO A 581 39.02 10.91 -1.68
C PRO A 581 38.98 12.18 -0.81
N GLY A 582 37.95 12.33 0.04
CA GLY A 582 37.80 13.48 0.94
C GLY A 582 36.55 14.34 0.74
N SER A 583 35.64 13.97 -0.17
CA SER A 583 34.40 14.73 -0.45
C SER A 583 33.26 14.48 0.56
N TRP A 584 33.55 13.84 1.69
CA TRP A 584 32.56 13.41 2.69
C TRP A 584 32.31 14.50 3.74
N VAL A 585 31.03 14.73 4.09
CA VAL A 585 30.64 15.52 5.28
C VAL A 585 29.57 14.76 6.06
N GLY A 586 29.91 14.36 7.29
CA GLY A 586 28.96 13.93 8.32
C GLY A 586 28.72 12.42 8.41
N SER A 587 28.47 11.96 9.64
CA SER A 587 28.07 10.58 9.98
C SER A 587 26.83 10.20 9.18
N THR A 588 26.92 9.19 8.35
CA THR A 588 25.78 8.57 7.67
C THR A 588 26.07 7.08 7.56
N ALA A 589 25.12 6.23 7.14
CA ALA A 589 25.32 4.77 7.12
C ALA A 589 26.40 4.26 6.14
N LEU A 590 26.99 5.18 5.37
CA LEU A 590 28.11 4.98 4.46
C LEU A 590 29.50 5.10 5.12
N VAL A 591 29.58 5.27 6.44
CA VAL A 591 30.84 5.34 7.21
C VAL A 591 31.19 4.02 7.87
#